data_AF-A0A9E3MWI0-F1
#
_entry.id   AF-A0A9E3MWI0-F1
#
_cell.length_a   1.000
_cell.length_b   1.000
_cell.length_c   1.000
_cell.angle_alpha   90.00
_cell.angle_beta   90.00
_cell.angle_gamma   90.00
#
_symmetry.space_group_name_H-M   'P 1'
#
loop_
_entity.id
_entity.type
_entity.pdbx_description
1 polymer ?
#
loop_
_entity_poly.entity_id
_entity_poly.type
_entity_poly.pdbx_seq_one_letter_code
_entity_poly.pdbx_strand_id
1 'polypeptide(L)'
;VYLETAAPAPAETTETPDKPVSGRDYLRQRRQRVRSNEDRWQQAEAFATRLHEKLSAHAEDARLHAPQNPTLSGASGQNVLNAAYLVPRGESEEFVEMVDRTKDDVPGMRVELTGPWAAYSFAGEEQQS
;
A
#
# COMPACT_ATOMS: atom_id res chain seq x y z
N VAL A 1 2.11 -1.96 3.23
CA VAL A 1 0.78 -1.82 2.60
C VAL A 1 0.95 -1.41 1.15
N TYR A 2 0.21 -2.06 0.26
CA TYR A 2 0.27 -1.84 -1.17
C TYR A 2 -1.14 -1.54 -1.70
N LEU A 3 -1.27 -0.53 -2.54
CA LEU A 3 -2.42 -0.35 -3.42
C LEU A 3 -2.21 -1.27 -4.63
N GLU A 4 -3.15 -2.19 -4.86
CA GLU A 4 -3.14 -3.04 -6.05
C GLU A 4 -3.40 -2.20 -7.30
N THR A 5 -2.33 -1.87 -8.01
CA THR A 5 -2.42 -1.46 -9.39
C THR A 5 -2.70 -2.71 -10.20
N ALA A 6 -3.79 -2.71 -10.98
CA ALA A 6 -4.00 -3.76 -11.97
C ALA A 6 -2.71 -3.86 -12.79
N ALA A 7 -2.06 -5.03 -12.76
CA ALA A 7 -0.92 -5.29 -13.63
C ALA A 7 -1.32 -4.89 -15.05
N PRO A 8 -0.43 -4.27 -15.86
CA PRO A 8 -0.70 -4.22 -17.29
C PRO A 8 -0.84 -5.67 -17.73
N ALA A 9 -2.07 -6.10 -18.02
CA ALA A 9 -2.30 -7.42 -18.58
C ALA A 9 -1.37 -7.57 -19.78
N PRO A 10 -0.64 -8.70 -19.93
CA PRO A 10 0.02 -8.97 -21.19
C PRO A 10 -1.04 -8.84 -22.27
N ALA A 11 -0.70 -8.12 -23.34
CA ALA A 11 -1.60 -7.88 -24.46
C ALA A 11 -1.90 -9.20 -25.19
N GLU A 12 -2.72 -10.05 -24.58
CA GLU A 12 -3.35 -11.18 -25.24
C GLU A 12 -4.60 -10.65 -25.93
N THR A 13 -4.39 -10.38 -27.21
CA THR A 13 -5.39 -10.29 -28.27
C THR A 13 -6.61 -11.17 -27.98
N THR A 14 -7.75 -10.57 -27.65
CA THR A 14 -9.06 -10.90 -28.21
C THR A 14 -10.08 -9.83 -27.80
N GLU A 15 -10.96 -9.53 -28.75
CA GLU A 15 -12.08 -8.58 -28.70
C GLU A 15 -11.72 -7.09 -28.87
N THR A 16 -12.27 -6.55 -29.96
CA THR A 16 -12.09 -5.20 -30.48
C THR A 16 -12.49 -4.19 -29.40
N PRO A 17 -11.61 -3.25 -28.99
CA PRO A 17 -12.08 -2.14 -28.18
C PRO A 17 -13.01 -1.33 -29.08
N ASP A 18 -14.26 -1.20 -28.64
CA ASP A 18 -15.21 -0.24 -29.18
C ASP A 18 -14.48 1.10 -29.30
N LYS A 19 -14.13 1.47 -30.54
CA LYS A 19 -13.28 2.64 -30.79
C LYS A 19 -14.06 3.84 -30.26
N PRO A 20 -13.46 4.72 -29.43
CA PRO A 20 -14.15 5.90 -28.94
C PRO A 20 -14.69 6.67 -30.15
N VAL A 21 -16.02 6.77 -30.21
CA VAL A 21 -16.79 7.24 -31.37
C VAL A 21 -16.43 8.69 -31.76
N SER A 22 -15.72 9.41 -30.88
CA SER A 22 -15.15 10.73 -31.11
C SER A 22 -13.99 11.05 -30.17
N GLY A 23 -13.11 11.99 -30.55
CA GLY A 23 -12.06 12.53 -29.66
C GLY A 23 -12.60 13.16 -28.37
N ARG A 24 -13.86 13.61 -28.36
CA ARG A 24 -14.53 14.09 -27.15
C ARG A 24 -14.80 12.96 -26.15
N ASP A 25 -15.18 11.78 -26.63
CA ASP A 25 -15.43 10.60 -25.77
C ASP A 25 -14.12 10.06 -25.21
N TYR A 26 -13.05 10.07 -26.00
CA TYR A 26 -11.71 9.76 -25.52
C TYR A 26 -11.27 10.71 -24.39
N LEU A 27 -11.43 12.03 -24.55
CA LEU A 27 -11.08 13.00 -23.50
C LEU A 27 -11.92 12.82 -22.23
N ARG A 28 -13.22 12.50 -22.38
CA ARG A 28 -14.11 12.19 -21.25
C ARG A 28 -13.65 10.94 -20.51
N GLN A 29 -13.39 9.85 -21.23
CA GLN A 29 -12.92 8.59 -20.65
C GLN A 29 -11.55 8.76 -19.98
N ARG A 30 -10.62 9.50 -20.60
CA ARG A 30 -9.32 9.81 -20.00
C ARG A 30 -9.46 10.60 -18.71
N ARG A 31 -10.32 11.62 -18.67
CA ARG A 31 -10.58 12.41 -17.45
C ARG A 31 -11.20 11.58 -16.34
N GLN A 32 -12.13 10.69 -16.68
CA GLN A 32 -12.71 9.75 -15.72
C GLN A 32 -11.66 8.80 -15.14
N ARG A 33 -10.79 8.23 -15.98
CA ARG A 33 -9.68 7.36 -15.52
C ARG A 33 -8.72 8.08 -14.59
N VAL A 34 -8.33 9.32 -14.91
CA VAL A 34 -7.44 10.12 -14.03
C VAL A 34 -8.09 10.36 -12.67
N ARG A 35 -9.36 10.79 -12.65
CA ARG A 35 -10.10 11.01 -11.39
C ARG A 35 -10.24 9.74 -10.58
N SER A 36 -10.64 8.63 -11.20
CA SER A 36 -10.76 7.35 -10.50
C SER A 36 -9.42 6.86 -9.93
N ASN A 37 -8.29 7.11 -10.61
CA ASN A 37 -6.97 6.81 -10.05
C ASN A 37 -6.62 7.71 -8.86
N GLU A 38 -6.93 9.01 -8.96
CA GLU A 38 -6.71 9.97 -7.87
C GLU A 38 -7.55 9.63 -6.63
N ASP A 39 -8.84 9.30 -6.82
CA ASP A 39 -9.73 8.88 -5.73
C ASP A 39 -9.21 7.61 -5.03
N ARG A 40 -8.74 6.62 -5.81
CA ARG A 40 -8.12 5.40 -5.26
C ARG A 40 -6.84 5.70 -4.48
N TRP A 41 -6.03 6.64 -4.97
CA TRP A 41 -4.80 7.05 -4.30
C TRP A 41 -5.11 7.72 -2.96
N GLN A 42 -6.05 8.67 -2.92
CA GLN A 42 -6.48 9.33 -1.69
C GLN A 42 -7.06 8.34 -0.67
N GLN A 43 -7.84 7.35 -1.14
CA GLN A 43 -8.37 6.30 -0.27
C GLN A 43 -7.26 5.41 0.31
N ALA A 44 -6.25 5.08 -0.50
CA ALA A 44 -5.08 4.31 -0.08
C ALA A 44 -4.27 5.04 0.98
N GLU A 45 -4.00 6.32 0.77
CA GLU A 45 -3.27 7.19 1.70
C GLU A 45 -4.03 7.31 3.02
N ALA A 46 -5.33 7.62 2.97
CA ALA A 46 -6.14 7.73 4.18
C ALA A 46 -6.21 6.40 4.97
N PHE A 47 -6.27 5.27 4.29
CA PHE A 47 -6.20 3.94 4.93
C PHE A 47 -4.83 3.70 5.57
N ALA A 48 -3.74 3.96 4.84
CA ALA A 48 -2.38 3.82 5.33
C ALA A 48 -2.12 4.69 6.57
N THR A 49 -2.57 5.95 6.57
CA THR A 49 -2.44 6.85 7.73
C THR A 49 -3.18 6.30 8.94
N ARG A 50 -4.45 5.92 8.81
CA ARG A 50 -5.23 5.37 9.93
C ARG A 50 -4.64 4.08 10.47
N LEU A 51 -4.17 3.20 9.59
CA LEU A 51 -3.53 1.95 10.00
C LEU A 51 -2.22 2.25 10.75
N HIS A 52 -1.40 3.18 10.25
CA HIS A 52 -0.16 3.57 10.92
C HIS A 52 -0.44 4.17 12.31
N GLU A 53 -1.37 5.10 12.44
CA GLU A 53 -1.76 5.70 13.73
C GLU A 53 -2.21 4.62 14.72
N LYS A 54 -3.04 3.69 14.27
CA LYS A 54 -3.52 2.57 15.09
C LYS A 54 -2.37 1.68 15.55
N LEU A 55 -1.49 1.24 14.65
CA LEU A 55 -0.39 0.34 15.00
C LEU A 55 0.67 1.03 15.87
N SER A 56 0.97 2.30 15.61
CA SER A 56 1.89 3.10 16.43
C SER A 56 1.41 3.26 17.88
N ALA A 57 0.09 3.28 18.12
CA ALA A 57 -0.45 3.36 19.48
C ALA A 57 -0.25 2.06 20.30
N HIS A 58 0.04 0.94 19.64
CA HIS A 58 0.29 -0.38 20.23
C HIS A 58 1.76 -0.82 20.08
N ALA A 59 2.65 0.12 19.76
CA ALA A 59 4.08 -0.10 19.62
C ALA A 59 4.83 0.88 20.55
N GLU A 60 5.99 0.46 21.06
CA GLU A 60 6.89 1.35 21.81
C GLU A 60 7.58 2.36 20.90
N ASP A 61 7.86 1.98 19.65
CA ASP A 61 8.47 2.84 18.63
C ASP A 61 7.97 2.44 17.24
N ALA A 62 7.96 3.41 16.31
CA ALA A 62 7.56 3.19 14.93
C ALA A 62 8.45 3.99 13.97
N ARG A 63 8.84 3.36 12.86
CA ARG A 63 9.68 3.97 11.82
C ARG A 63 9.02 3.89 10.47
N LEU A 64 8.90 5.03 9.79
CA LEU A 64 8.50 5.08 8.39
C LEU A 64 9.74 4.95 7.50
N HIS A 65 9.67 4.06 6.52
CA HIS A 65 10.69 3.87 5.51
C HIS A 65 10.22 4.45 4.19
N ALA A 66 11.18 4.92 3.37
CA ALA A 66 10.88 5.36 2.02
C ALA A 66 10.16 4.24 1.24
N PRO A 67 9.16 4.58 0.42
CA PRO A 67 8.52 3.61 -0.46
C PRO A 67 9.58 2.95 -1.34
N GLN A 68 9.72 1.62 -1.28
CA GLN A 68 10.61 0.92 -2.18
C GLN A 68 10.12 1.08 -3.62
N ASN A 69 11.07 1.38 -4.52
CA ASN A 69 10.79 1.64 -5.93
C ASN A 69 10.11 0.40 -6.55
N PRO A 70 8.88 0.50 -7.10
CA PRO A 70 8.12 -0.67 -7.56
C PRO A 70 8.83 -1.48 -8.66
N THR A 71 9.70 -0.84 -9.44
CA THR A 71 10.53 -1.49 -10.47
C THR A 71 11.59 -2.45 -9.91
N LEU A 72 12.00 -2.31 -8.64
CA LEU A 72 13.01 -3.16 -8.00
C LEU A 72 12.39 -4.30 -7.20
N SER A 73 11.13 -4.19 -6.78
CA SER A 73 10.50 -5.14 -5.86
C SER A 73 9.84 -6.34 -6.55
N GLY A 74 9.51 -6.24 -7.85
CA GLY A 74 8.73 -7.27 -8.56
C GLY A 74 7.30 -7.47 -8.03
N ALA A 75 6.95 -6.80 -6.93
CA ALA A 75 5.63 -6.82 -6.31
C ALA A 75 4.63 -6.05 -7.17
N SER A 76 3.47 -6.66 -7.43
CA SER A 76 2.34 -5.96 -8.03
C SER A 76 1.77 -4.95 -7.02
N GLY A 77 1.78 -3.68 -7.38
CA GLY A 77 1.15 -2.62 -6.59
C GLY A 77 2.08 -1.46 -6.22
N GLN A 78 1.48 -0.35 -5.82
CA GLN A 78 2.20 0.82 -5.32
C GLN A 78 2.32 0.74 -3.79
N ASN A 79 3.54 0.80 -3.26
CA ASN A 79 3.74 0.85 -1.81
C ASN A 79 3.23 2.18 -1.26
N VAL A 80 2.23 2.12 -0.38
CA VAL A 80 1.59 3.29 0.26
C VAL A 80 1.97 3.43 1.73
N LEU A 81 2.49 2.35 2.34
CA LEU A 81 3.04 2.36 3.69
C LEU A 81 4.14 1.30 3.78
N ASN A 82 5.33 1.73 4.17
CA ASN A 82 6.44 0.87 4.56
C ASN A 82 6.90 1.33 5.95
N ALA A 83 6.63 0.52 6.98
CA ALA A 83 6.92 0.89 8.35
C ALA A 83 7.35 -0.30 9.19
N ALA A 84 8.19 -0.05 10.18
CA ALA A 84 8.58 -1.00 11.21
C ALA A 84 8.02 -0.57 12.57
N TYR A 85 7.58 -1.53 13.37
CA TYR A 85 7.03 -1.29 14.71
C TYR A 85 7.78 -2.12 15.75
N LEU A 86 8.22 -1.48 16.83
CA LEU A 86 8.83 -2.14 17.98
C LEU A 86 7.72 -2.46 18.97
N VAL A 87 7.40 -3.74 19.12
CA VAL A 87 6.27 -4.19 19.94
C VAL A 87 6.81 -4.96 21.15
N PRO A 88 6.31 -4.70 22.38
CA PRO A 88 6.65 -5.51 23.54
C PRO A 88 6.37 -6.99 23.27
N ARG A 89 7.27 -7.88 23.70
CA ARG A 89 7.13 -9.32 23.43
C ARG A 89 5.79 -9.89 23.89
N GLY A 90 5.26 -9.40 25.01
CA GLY A 90 3.97 -9.82 25.58
C GLY A 90 2.74 -9.38 24.78
N GLU A 91 2.88 -8.37 23.91
CA GLU A 91 1.79 -7.78 23.11
C GLU A 91 1.89 -8.17 21.62
N SER A 92 2.95 -8.93 21.26
CA SER A 92 3.23 -9.29 19.86
C SER A 92 2.07 -10.03 19.17
N GLU A 93 1.42 -10.98 19.85
CA GLU A 93 0.29 -11.74 19.28
C GLU A 93 -0.92 -10.84 19.01
N GLU A 94 -1.27 -9.97 19.96
CA GLU A 94 -2.36 -8.99 19.79
C GLU A 94 -2.09 -8.02 18.64
N PHE A 95 -0.82 -7.59 18.50
CA PHE A 95 -0.40 -6.75 17.39
C PHE A 95 -0.57 -7.45 16.03
N VAL A 96 -0.17 -8.72 15.93
CA VAL A 96 -0.37 -9.50 14.69
C VAL A 96 -1.86 -9.66 14.37
N GLU A 97 -2.70 -10.00 15.37
CA GLU A 97 -4.14 -10.09 15.16
C GLU A 97 -4.75 -8.76 14.68
N MET A 98 -4.25 -7.63 15.20
CA MET A 98 -4.71 -6.31 14.76
C MET A 98 -4.40 -6.04 13.29
N VAL A 99 -3.21 -6.42 12.84
CA VAL A 99 -2.80 -6.32 11.43
C VAL A 99 -3.66 -7.25 10.57
N ASP A 100 -3.86 -8.49 11.00
CA ASP A 100 -4.62 -9.49 10.26
C ASP A 100 -6.08 -9.09 10.08
N ARG A 101 -6.72 -8.53 11.11
CA ARG A 101 -8.09 -7.98 11.01
C ARG A 101 -8.22 -6.87 9.98
N THR A 102 -7.13 -6.21 9.63
CA THR A 102 -7.12 -5.06 8.72
C THR A 102 -6.76 -5.44 7.27
N LYS A 103 -6.34 -6.69 7.02
CA LYS A 103 -5.88 -7.14 5.68
C LYS A 103 -6.98 -7.07 4.62
N ASP A 104 -8.24 -7.23 5.01
CA ASP A 104 -9.40 -7.32 4.11
C ASP A 104 -10.39 -6.14 4.22
N ASP A 105 -10.03 -5.09 4.96
CA ASP A 105 -10.94 -3.96 5.25
C ASP A 105 -11.23 -3.08 4.01
N VAL A 106 -10.30 -3.01 3.07
CA VAL A 106 -10.41 -2.12 1.90
C VAL A 106 -10.09 -2.88 0.62
N PRO A 107 -11.06 -2.99 -0.32
CA PRO A 107 -10.83 -3.62 -1.62
C PRO A 107 -9.66 -2.97 -2.38
N GLY A 108 -8.77 -3.79 -2.91
CA GLY A 108 -7.58 -3.35 -3.64
C GLY A 108 -6.44 -2.81 -2.76
N MET A 109 -6.53 -2.98 -1.44
CA MET A 109 -5.39 -2.85 -0.53
C MET A 109 -4.85 -4.22 -0.18
N ARG A 110 -3.52 -4.31 -0.09
CA ARG A 110 -2.82 -5.51 0.39
C ARG A 110 -1.92 -5.11 1.56
N VAL A 111 -2.19 -5.69 2.73
CA VAL A 111 -1.37 -5.49 3.93
C VAL A 111 -0.51 -6.72 4.14
N GLU A 112 0.81 -6.51 4.22
CA GLU A 112 1.79 -7.57 4.44
C GLU A 112 2.53 -7.31 5.75
N LEU A 113 2.75 -8.37 6.51
CA LEU A 113 3.55 -8.37 7.73
C LEU A 113 4.77 -9.26 7.49
N THR A 114 5.98 -8.70 7.57
CA THR A 114 7.22 -9.40 7.23
C THR A 114 8.03 -9.85 8.45
N GLY A 115 7.55 -9.57 9.67
CA GLY A 115 8.21 -9.90 10.94
C GLY A 115 7.87 -11.28 11.53
N PRO A 116 8.36 -11.58 12.75
CA PRO A 116 9.13 -10.70 13.64
C PRO A 116 10.61 -10.64 13.25
N TRP A 117 11.19 -9.43 13.23
CA TRP A 117 12.62 -9.23 13.04
C TRP A 117 13.28 -8.87 14.37
N ALA A 118 14.57 -9.17 14.50
CA ALA A 118 15.29 -8.88 15.74
C ALA A 118 15.37 -7.37 16.01
N ALA A 119 15.25 -6.98 17.28
CA ALA A 119 15.13 -5.59 17.72
C ALA A 119 16.33 -4.70 17.33
N TYR A 120 17.48 -5.27 16.93
CA TYR A 120 18.60 -4.46 16.45
C TYR A 120 18.25 -3.64 15.19
N SER A 121 17.17 -3.96 14.45
CA SER A 121 16.60 -3.08 13.41
C SER A 121 16.17 -1.71 13.93
N PHE A 122 16.00 -1.55 15.25
CA PHE A 122 15.78 -0.27 15.94
C PHE A 122 17.07 0.30 16.56
N ALA A 123 18.12 -0.50 16.75
CA ALA A 123 19.31 -0.09 17.49
C ALA A 123 20.40 0.60 16.64
N GLY A 124 20.14 0.94 15.36
CA GLY A 124 21.23 1.32 14.43
C GLY A 124 20.98 2.44 13.41
N GLU A 125 19.90 3.22 13.50
CA GLU A 125 19.66 4.30 12.54
C GLU A 125 19.35 5.63 13.23
N GLU A 126 20.39 6.23 13.83
CA GLU A 126 20.53 7.69 13.77
C GLU A 126 20.85 8.06 12.32
N GLN A 127 19.82 8.28 11.49
CA GLN A 127 20.03 8.92 10.19
C GLN A 127 19.10 10.13 10.05
N GLN A 128 19.62 11.22 10.60
CA GLN A 128 19.73 12.54 9.98
C GLN A 128 18.50 13.08 9.25
N SER A 129 17.88 14.08 9.85
CA SER A 129 17.50 15.32 9.16
C SER A 129 17.82 16.52 10.05
#